data_AF-A0A838FMT8-F1
#
_entry.id   AF-A0A838FMT8-F1
#
_cell.length_a   1.000
_cell.length_b   1.000
_cell.length_c   1.000
_cell.angle_alpha   90.00
_cell.angle_beta   90.00
_cell.angle_gamma   90.00
#
_symmetry.space_group_name_H-M   'P 1'
#
loop_
_entity.id
_entity.type
_entity.pdbx_description
1 polymer ?
#
loop_
_entity_poly.entity_id
_entity_poly.type
_entity_poly.pdbx_seq_one_letter_code
_entity_poly.pdbx_strand_id
1 'polypeptide(L)'
;MSTYARLAELPLEIESYELEGLEREVSSDFVRLTTLVRLRGGGHEGVGEDVTYTALDQIGFQDAGREVPLTGAYDIESFSRLVERLDLWGAPPEIGVSSLYRRWAFESAALDLALRQAGRSLPEVLEREPRPLEFVVSLRLGDPPSTEPLRRRLDDYPGLRFKLDATPDWDDELIAELVETGAVDTLDFKGAYK
;
A
#
# COMPACT_ATOMS: atom_id res chain seq x y z
N MET A 1 -5.09 13.36 -22.74
CA MET A 1 -4.69 13.73 -21.37
C MET A 1 -4.31 12.45 -20.62
N SER A 2 -3.17 12.43 -19.92
CA SER A 2 -2.79 11.25 -19.12
C SER A 2 -3.73 11.10 -17.92
N THR A 3 -3.76 9.92 -17.29
CA THR A 3 -4.49 9.71 -16.03
C THR A 3 -4.09 10.76 -14.98
N TYR A 4 -2.79 11.01 -14.86
CA TYR A 4 -2.24 11.97 -13.89
C TYR A 4 -2.66 13.41 -14.16
N ALA A 5 -2.67 13.84 -15.42
CA ALA A 5 -3.02 15.22 -15.79
C ALA A 5 -4.48 15.59 -15.42
N ARG A 6 -5.37 14.61 -15.23
CA ARG A 6 -6.73 14.86 -14.72
C ARG A 6 -6.78 15.16 -13.22
N LEU A 7 -5.74 14.76 -12.48
CA LEU A 7 -5.64 14.93 -11.02
C LEU A 7 -4.74 16.12 -10.64
N ALA A 8 -3.73 16.40 -11.46
CA ALA A 8 -2.66 17.35 -11.19
C ALA A 8 -3.15 18.74 -10.74
N GLU A 9 -4.23 19.23 -11.33
CA GLU A 9 -4.77 20.58 -11.11
C GLU A 9 -5.86 20.63 -10.03
N LEU A 10 -6.15 19.51 -9.33
CA LEU A 10 -7.13 19.52 -8.22
C LEU A 10 -6.63 20.45 -7.11
N PRO A 11 -7.41 21.48 -6.71
CA PRO A 11 -7.05 22.35 -5.60
C PRO A 11 -6.98 21.58 -4.29
N LEU A 12 -6.03 21.98 -3.44
CA LEU A 12 -5.75 21.36 -2.16
C LEU A 12 -5.43 22.45 -1.14
N GLU A 13 -6.23 22.53 -0.09
CA GLU A 13 -5.95 23.40 1.07
C GLU A 13 -5.63 22.53 2.28
N ILE A 14 -4.46 22.76 2.89
CA ILE A 14 -4.01 22.05 4.09
C ILE A 14 -3.85 23.08 5.22
N GLU A 15 -4.54 22.85 6.31
CA GLU A 15 -4.49 23.63 7.55
C GLU A 15 -3.58 22.95 8.59
N SER A 16 -3.62 21.62 8.68
CA SER A 16 -2.82 20.84 9.63
C SER A 16 -2.55 19.42 9.14
N TYR A 17 -1.61 18.74 9.78
CA TYR A 17 -1.40 17.32 9.59
C TYR A 17 -1.09 16.60 10.91
N GLU A 18 -1.31 15.30 10.92
CA GLU A 18 -1.06 14.41 12.04
C GLU A 18 -0.55 13.06 11.53
N LEU A 19 0.28 12.40 12.35
CA LEU A 19 0.73 11.03 12.13
C LEU A 19 0.11 10.12 13.18
N GLU A 20 -0.49 9.01 12.76
CA GLU A 20 -1.07 8.01 13.66
C GLU A 20 -0.42 6.65 13.40
N GLY A 21 0.27 6.11 14.39
CA GLY A 21 0.85 4.77 14.32
C GLY A 21 -0.20 3.69 14.48
N LEU A 22 -0.11 2.65 13.66
CA LEU A 22 -0.91 1.43 13.75
C LEU A 22 0.00 0.23 13.92
N GLU A 23 -0.48 -0.76 14.66
CA GLU A 23 0.20 -2.03 14.85
C GLU A 23 -0.77 -3.20 14.70
N ARG A 24 -0.28 -4.30 14.10
CA ARG A 24 -1.06 -5.53 13.96
C ARG A 24 -0.15 -6.75 13.94
N GLU A 25 -0.48 -7.74 14.75
CA GLU A 25 0.04 -9.10 14.58
C GLU A 25 -0.53 -9.70 13.29
N VAL A 26 0.32 -9.90 12.27
CA VAL A 26 -0.10 -10.39 10.95
C VAL A 26 0.27 -11.86 10.71
N SER A 27 1.27 -12.36 11.43
CA SER A 27 1.64 -13.77 11.51
C SER A 27 2.31 -14.02 12.87
N SER A 28 2.60 -15.28 13.19
CA SER A 28 3.33 -15.61 14.43
C SER A 28 4.70 -14.94 14.55
N ASP A 29 5.27 -14.48 13.43
CA ASP A 29 6.69 -14.18 13.35
C ASP A 29 6.99 -12.67 13.30
N PHE A 30 5.98 -11.81 13.10
CA PHE A 30 6.20 -10.36 13.17
C PHE A 30 4.93 -9.53 13.40
N VAL A 31 5.12 -8.41 14.10
CA VAL A 31 4.15 -7.32 14.23
C VAL A 31 4.37 -6.34 13.08
N ARG A 32 3.32 -6.06 12.34
CA ARG A 32 3.30 -5.06 11.27
C ARG A 32 3.03 -3.69 11.88
N LEU A 33 3.95 -2.75 11.72
CA LEU A 33 3.74 -1.33 12.04
C LEU A 33 3.45 -0.53 10.77
N THR A 34 2.44 0.32 10.75
CA THR A 34 2.21 1.31 9.68
C THR A 34 1.92 2.68 10.29
N THR A 35 1.96 3.73 9.47
CA THR A 35 1.65 5.09 9.92
C THR A 35 0.64 5.73 8.98
N LEU A 36 -0.50 6.17 9.52
CA LEU A 36 -1.43 7.01 8.76
C LEU A 36 -0.93 8.44 8.74
N VAL A 37 -0.91 9.03 7.55
CA VAL A 37 -0.73 10.46 7.33
C VAL A 37 -2.12 11.07 7.18
N ARG A 38 -2.52 11.91 8.14
CA ARG A 38 -3.80 12.62 8.11
C ARG A 38 -3.56 14.08 7.78
N LEU A 39 -4.14 14.57 6.69
CA LEU A 39 -4.13 15.98 6.30
C LEU A 39 -5.53 16.56 6.52
N ARG A 40 -5.63 17.78 7.06
CA ARG A 40 -6.92 18.45 7.30
C ARG A 40 -6.91 19.84 6.70
N GLY A 41 -8.02 20.24 6.11
CA GLY A 41 -8.24 21.60 5.60
C GLY A 41 -9.60 21.76 4.94
N GLY A 42 -10.17 22.97 4.96
CA GLY A 42 -11.48 23.24 4.38
C GLY A 42 -12.61 22.43 5.03
N GLY A 43 -12.47 22.05 6.30
CA GLY A 43 -13.43 21.20 7.02
C GLY A 43 -13.41 19.71 6.62
N HIS A 44 -12.46 19.28 5.80
CA HIS A 44 -12.28 17.89 5.40
C HIS A 44 -10.98 17.29 5.95
N GLU A 45 -10.91 15.97 6.01
CA GLU A 45 -9.70 15.21 6.30
C GLU A 45 -9.39 14.31 5.10
N GLY A 46 -8.13 14.14 4.73
CA GLY A 46 -7.67 13.11 3.81
C GLY A 46 -6.63 12.22 4.47
N VAL A 47 -6.62 10.93 4.11
CA VAL A 47 -5.80 9.91 4.78
C VAL A 47 -5.00 9.10 3.76
N GLY A 48 -3.71 8.95 4.03
CA GLY A 48 -2.81 8.03 3.33
C GLY A 48 -2.06 7.16 4.34
N GLU A 49 -1.43 6.09 3.88
CA GLU A 49 -0.75 5.13 4.76
C GLU A 49 0.69 4.86 4.29
N ASP A 50 1.64 5.04 5.19
CA ASP A 50 3.03 4.62 5.00
C ASP A 50 3.14 3.11 5.25
N VAL A 51 3.38 2.38 4.17
CA VAL A 51 3.54 0.92 4.15
C VAL A 51 5.01 0.48 4.15
N THR A 52 5.96 1.32 4.57
CA THR A 52 7.33 0.86 4.85
C THR A 52 7.34 -0.35 5.77
N TYR A 53 8.05 -1.41 5.38
CA TYR A 53 8.02 -2.72 6.03
C TYR A 53 8.87 -2.79 7.31
N THR A 54 9.98 -2.06 7.34
CA THR A 54 10.90 -2.02 8.49
C THR A 54 10.24 -1.32 9.68
N ALA A 55 10.17 -2.00 10.81
CA ALA A 55 9.56 -1.47 12.03
C ALA A 55 10.32 -0.24 12.57
N LEU A 56 11.66 -0.25 12.56
CA LEU A 56 12.48 0.87 13.01
C LEU A 56 12.27 2.13 12.17
N ASP A 57 12.05 1.98 10.86
CA ASP A 57 11.75 3.11 9.97
C ASP A 57 10.37 3.73 10.26
N GLN A 58 9.42 2.94 10.76
CA GLN A 58 8.09 3.43 11.20
C GLN A 58 8.19 4.15 12.53
N ILE A 59 8.89 3.55 13.51
CA ILE A 59 9.15 4.17 14.81
C ILE A 59 9.87 5.50 14.63
N GLY A 60 10.94 5.53 13.82
CA GLY A 60 11.68 6.75 13.53
C GLY A 60 10.85 7.83 12.85
N PHE A 61 9.84 7.45 12.04
CA PHE A 61 8.93 8.42 11.42
C PHE A 61 7.98 9.05 12.44
N GLN A 62 7.42 8.24 13.35
CA GLN A 62 6.53 8.69 14.40
C GLN A 62 7.28 9.53 15.46
N ASP A 63 8.46 9.08 15.88
CA ASP A 63 9.31 9.75 16.87
C ASP A 63 9.91 11.05 16.37
N ALA A 64 10.15 11.16 15.06
CA ALA A 64 10.74 12.37 14.48
C ALA A 64 9.95 13.62 14.87
N GLY A 65 8.62 13.52 15.05
CA GLY A 65 7.78 14.62 15.58
C GLY A 65 7.92 15.95 14.83
N ARG A 66 8.53 15.94 13.63
CA ARG A 66 8.95 17.14 12.91
C ARG A 66 7.75 17.65 12.15
N GLU A 67 7.26 18.83 12.52
CA GLU A 67 6.40 19.68 11.71
C GLU A 67 7.02 19.85 10.31
N VAL A 68 6.54 19.04 9.37
CA VAL A 68 6.83 19.23 7.95
C VAL A 68 5.95 20.41 7.49
N PRO A 69 6.50 21.40 6.78
CA PRO A 69 5.75 22.61 6.41
C PRO A 69 4.76 22.32 5.27
N LEU A 70 3.67 21.62 5.61
CA LEU A 70 2.63 21.17 4.69
C LEU A 70 1.42 22.10 4.65
N THR A 71 1.24 22.98 5.65
CA THR A 71 0.15 23.95 5.70
C THR A 71 0.27 24.96 4.56
N GLY A 72 -0.79 25.11 3.77
CA GLY A 72 -0.82 26.01 2.62
C GLY A 72 -1.87 25.62 1.59
N ALA A 73 -1.90 26.38 0.50
CA ALA A 73 -2.72 26.12 -0.67
C ALA A 73 -1.86 25.60 -1.82
N TYR A 74 -2.32 24.54 -2.47
CA TYR A 74 -1.63 23.81 -3.52
C TYR A 74 -2.61 23.33 -4.59
N ASP A 75 -2.05 22.74 -5.64
CA ASP A 75 -2.69 21.69 -6.41
C ASP A 75 -1.92 20.36 -6.17
N ILE A 76 -2.43 19.25 -6.68
CA ILE A 76 -1.79 17.93 -6.50
C ILE A 76 -0.37 17.89 -7.06
N GLU A 77 -0.11 18.56 -8.19
CA GLU A 77 1.23 18.58 -8.80
C GLU A 77 2.24 19.35 -7.93
N SER A 78 1.90 20.56 -7.51
CA SER A 78 2.76 21.42 -6.69
C SER A 78 2.99 20.82 -5.30
N PHE A 79 1.99 20.16 -4.72
CA PHE A 79 2.15 19.40 -3.47
C PHE A 79 3.08 18.19 -3.65
N SER A 80 2.89 17.37 -4.68
CA SER A 80 3.78 16.24 -4.96
C SER A 80 5.24 16.70 -5.16
N ARG A 81 5.46 17.81 -5.86
CA ARG A 81 6.79 18.43 -6.00
C ARG A 81 7.33 18.94 -4.67
N LEU A 82 6.50 19.45 -3.76
CA LEU A 82 6.91 19.84 -2.41
C LEU A 82 7.38 18.62 -1.63
N VAL A 83 6.56 17.56 -1.55
CA VAL A 83 6.87 16.31 -0.85
C VAL A 83 8.18 15.69 -1.35
N GLU A 84 8.43 15.73 -2.67
CA GLU A 84 9.69 15.26 -3.26
C GLU A 84 10.95 15.97 -2.73
N ARG A 85 10.85 17.25 -2.38
CA ARG A 85 11.98 18.04 -1.88
C ARG A 85 12.13 17.98 -0.36
N LEU A 86 11.11 17.50 0.33
CA LEU A 86 11.11 17.44 1.78
C LEU A 86 11.95 16.27 2.27
N ASP A 87 12.70 16.53 3.33
CA ASP A 87 13.40 15.49 4.08
C ASP A 87 12.40 14.78 5.01
N LEU A 88 11.74 13.74 4.46
CA LEU A 88 10.81 12.88 5.20
C LEU A 88 11.53 11.78 6.02
N TRP A 89 12.86 11.79 6.01
CA TRP A 89 13.69 10.69 6.48
C TRP A 89 14.85 11.26 7.33
N GLY A 90 14.74 11.22 8.65
CA GLY A 90 15.85 11.65 9.53
C GLY A 90 17.15 10.84 9.34
N ALA A 91 17.05 9.64 8.77
CA ALA A 91 18.15 8.80 8.31
C ALA A 91 17.71 8.05 7.04
N PRO A 92 18.65 7.60 6.18
CA PRO A 92 18.31 6.77 5.03
C PRO A 92 17.48 5.55 5.44
N PRO A 93 16.45 5.15 4.67
CA PRO A 93 15.69 3.95 4.96
C PRO A 93 16.58 2.71 4.90
N GLU A 94 16.22 1.67 5.66
CA GLU A 94 16.93 0.39 5.59
C GLU A 94 16.79 -0.25 4.19
N ILE A 95 15.62 -0.09 3.58
CA ILE A 95 15.32 -0.57 2.22
C ILE A 95 15.10 0.64 1.32
N GLY A 96 15.91 0.80 0.27
CA GLY A 96 15.90 2.01 -0.57
C GLY A 96 14.54 2.36 -1.20
N VAL A 97 13.70 1.37 -1.50
CA VAL A 97 12.35 1.61 -2.07
C VAL A 97 11.39 2.26 -1.07
N SER A 98 11.65 2.16 0.25
CA SER A 98 10.81 2.71 1.30
C SER A 98 10.60 4.22 1.18
N SER A 99 11.56 4.97 0.62
CA SER A 99 11.38 6.40 0.37
C SER A 99 10.19 6.70 -0.54
N LEU A 100 9.89 5.80 -1.49
CA LEU A 100 8.71 5.93 -2.36
C LEU A 100 7.43 5.68 -1.58
N TYR A 101 7.39 4.71 -0.68
CA TYR A 101 6.21 4.40 0.13
C TYR A 101 5.82 5.57 1.03
N ARG A 102 6.81 6.16 1.71
CA ARG A 102 6.58 7.35 2.55
C ARG A 102 6.08 8.53 1.74
N ARG A 103 6.68 8.80 0.57
CA ARG A 103 6.18 9.83 -0.36
C ARG A 103 4.73 9.56 -0.78
N TRP A 104 4.41 8.32 -1.16
CA TRP A 104 3.05 7.94 -1.56
C TRP A 104 2.04 8.05 -0.42
N ALA A 105 2.44 7.90 0.84
CA ALA A 105 1.56 8.14 1.98
C ALA A 105 1.09 9.59 2.04
N PHE A 106 1.99 10.57 1.87
CA PHE A 106 1.61 11.99 1.81
C PHE A 106 0.81 12.32 0.54
N GLU A 107 1.21 11.79 -0.62
CA GLU A 107 0.53 12.06 -1.89
C GLU A 107 -0.89 11.46 -1.92
N SER A 108 -1.09 10.28 -1.34
CA SER A 108 -2.42 9.66 -1.22
C SER A 108 -3.31 10.39 -0.23
N ALA A 109 -2.77 10.85 0.91
CA ALA A 109 -3.50 11.71 1.85
C ALA A 109 -3.96 13.02 1.20
N ALA A 110 -3.08 13.63 0.40
CA ALA A 110 -3.38 14.85 -0.35
C ALA A 110 -4.44 14.63 -1.42
N LEU A 111 -4.35 13.54 -2.18
CA LEU A 111 -5.36 13.20 -3.19
C LEU A 111 -6.72 12.94 -2.54
N ASP A 112 -6.77 12.18 -1.43
CA ASP A 112 -8.01 11.93 -0.69
C ASP A 112 -8.61 13.25 -0.16
N LEU A 113 -7.78 14.14 0.40
CA LEU A 113 -8.24 15.45 0.86
C LEU A 113 -8.78 16.32 -0.29
N ALA A 114 -8.04 16.45 -1.39
CA ALA A 114 -8.44 17.25 -2.54
C ALA A 114 -9.76 16.75 -3.17
N LEU A 115 -9.94 15.43 -3.27
CA LEU A 115 -11.18 14.82 -3.75
C LEU A 115 -12.36 15.17 -2.83
N ARG A 116 -12.17 15.09 -1.51
CA ARG A 116 -13.19 15.45 -0.52
C ARG A 116 -13.55 16.93 -0.56
N GLN A 117 -12.54 17.82 -0.63
CA GLN A 117 -12.75 19.27 -0.79
C GLN A 117 -13.49 19.62 -2.07
N ALA A 118 -13.21 18.91 -3.16
CA ALA A 118 -13.90 19.07 -4.44
C ALA A 118 -15.31 18.46 -4.44
N GLY A 119 -15.68 17.65 -3.44
CA GLY A 119 -16.94 16.90 -3.42
C GLY A 119 -17.04 15.88 -4.57
N ARG A 120 -15.91 15.34 -5.03
CA ARG A 120 -15.84 14.42 -6.18
C ARG A 120 -15.10 13.15 -5.82
N SER A 121 -15.57 12.02 -6.35
CA SER A 121 -14.87 10.75 -6.26
C SER A 121 -13.74 10.63 -7.29
N LEU A 122 -12.76 9.76 -7.03
CA LEU A 122 -11.66 9.49 -7.95
C LEU A 122 -12.15 9.06 -9.36
N PRO A 123 -13.14 8.16 -9.52
CA PRO A 123 -13.66 7.79 -10.84
C PRO A 123 -14.30 8.97 -11.60
N GLU A 124 -14.98 9.89 -10.90
CA GLU A 124 -15.57 11.08 -11.51
C GLU A 124 -14.52 12.06 -12.01
N VAL A 125 -13.42 12.26 -11.27
CA VAL A 125 -12.29 13.09 -11.74
C VAL A 125 -11.56 12.43 -12.90
N LEU A 126 -11.39 11.11 -12.85
CA LEU A 126 -10.73 10.36 -13.90
C LEU A 126 -11.61 10.13 -15.14
N GLU A 127 -12.90 10.44 -15.07
CA GLU A 127 -13.91 10.18 -16.12
C GLU A 127 -13.96 8.68 -16.49
N ARG A 128 -13.99 7.82 -15.48
CA ARG A 128 -13.96 6.36 -15.66
C ARG A 128 -15.07 5.68 -14.88
N GLU A 129 -15.70 4.71 -15.52
CA GLU A 129 -16.61 3.80 -14.85
C GLU A 129 -15.80 2.71 -14.12
N PRO A 130 -15.96 2.57 -12.79
CA PRO A 130 -15.36 1.46 -12.05
C PRO A 130 -15.85 0.12 -12.59
N ARG A 131 -14.93 -0.82 -12.81
CA ARG A 131 -15.26 -2.20 -13.18
C ARG A 131 -14.84 -3.14 -12.06
N PRO A 132 -15.56 -4.27 -11.87
CA PRO A 132 -15.15 -5.29 -10.92
C PRO A 132 -13.71 -5.74 -11.15
N LEU A 133 -12.99 -6.01 -10.07
CA LEU A 133 -11.67 -6.60 -10.07
C LEU A 133 -11.75 -8.02 -9.51
N GLU A 134 -10.99 -8.94 -10.10
CA GLU A 134 -10.78 -10.27 -9.57
C GLU A 134 -9.50 -10.28 -8.73
N PHE A 135 -9.62 -10.79 -7.50
CA PHE A 135 -8.51 -10.89 -6.57
C PHE A 135 -8.14 -12.36 -6.36
N VAL A 136 -6.85 -12.59 -6.13
CA VAL A 136 -6.31 -13.90 -5.76
C VAL A 136 -5.82 -13.86 -4.31
N VAL A 137 -5.91 -14.99 -3.62
CA VAL A 137 -5.34 -15.16 -2.28
C VAL A 137 -3.85 -15.43 -2.40
N SER A 138 -3.03 -14.52 -1.89
CA SER A 138 -1.57 -14.70 -1.82
C SER A 138 -1.21 -15.55 -0.59
N LEU A 139 -0.47 -16.64 -0.80
CA LEU A 139 -0.13 -17.57 0.28
C LEU A 139 1.22 -18.27 0.05
N ARG A 140 1.87 -18.66 1.15
CA ARG A 140 3.00 -19.61 1.19
C ARG A 140 2.50 -20.98 1.62
N LEU A 141 3.08 -22.04 1.07
CA LEU A 141 2.67 -23.43 1.34
C LEU A 141 3.23 -24.03 2.64
N GLY A 142 3.90 -23.23 3.47
CA GLY A 142 4.57 -23.68 4.68
C GLY A 142 5.99 -24.19 4.43
N ASP A 143 6.60 -24.71 5.49
CA ASP A 143 7.91 -25.37 5.48
C ASP A 143 7.84 -26.62 6.39
N PRO A 144 7.83 -27.85 5.83
CA PRO A 144 7.90 -28.17 4.40
C PRO A 144 6.63 -27.75 3.63
N PRO A 145 6.73 -27.48 2.31
CA PRO A 145 5.59 -27.03 1.52
C PRO A 145 4.56 -28.15 1.31
N SER A 146 3.27 -27.83 1.50
CA SER A 146 2.15 -28.76 1.22
C SER A 146 0.91 -28.03 0.69
N THR A 147 -0.02 -28.78 0.10
CA THR A 147 -1.31 -28.24 -0.37
C THR A 147 -2.32 -27.98 0.75
N GLU A 148 -2.04 -28.37 2.01
CA GLU A 148 -2.98 -28.24 3.13
C GLU A 148 -3.51 -26.80 3.33
N PRO A 149 -2.68 -25.74 3.34
CA PRO A 149 -3.17 -24.39 3.56
C PRO A 149 -4.14 -23.90 2.47
N LEU A 150 -3.96 -24.41 1.25
CA LEU A 150 -4.82 -24.13 0.10
C LEU A 150 -6.12 -24.92 0.19
N ARG A 151 -6.04 -26.25 0.44
CA ARG A 151 -7.22 -27.12 0.59
C ARG A 151 -8.14 -26.65 1.70
N ARG A 152 -7.61 -26.32 2.89
CA ARG A 152 -8.38 -25.76 4.01
C ARG A 152 -9.20 -24.52 3.62
N ARG A 153 -8.67 -23.65 2.76
CA ARG A 153 -9.37 -22.44 2.31
C ARG A 153 -10.40 -22.73 1.22
N LEU A 154 -10.12 -23.69 0.35
CA LEU A 154 -11.07 -24.15 -0.67
C LEU A 154 -12.27 -24.88 -0.04
N ASP A 155 -12.08 -25.58 1.08
CA ASP A 155 -13.18 -26.22 1.82
C ASP A 155 -14.22 -25.20 2.28
N ASP A 156 -13.77 -24.04 2.77
CA ASP A 156 -14.66 -22.94 3.17
C ASP A 156 -15.13 -22.10 1.98
N TYR A 157 -14.28 -21.92 0.96
CA TYR A 157 -14.52 -21.04 -0.18
C TYR A 157 -14.06 -21.69 -1.50
N PRO A 158 -14.89 -22.54 -2.13
CA PRO A 158 -14.50 -23.31 -3.31
C PRO A 158 -14.13 -22.49 -4.56
N GLY A 159 -14.55 -21.22 -4.61
CA GLY A 159 -14.28 -20.32 -5.73
C GLY A 159 -12.96 -19.53 -5.61
N LEU A 160 -12.17 -19.72 -4.55
CA LEU A 160 -10.92 -18.99 -4.39
C LEU A 160 -9.90 -19.34 -5.46
N ARG A 161 -9.20 -18.31 -5.91
CA ARG A 161 -8.02 -18.42 -6.77
C ARG A 161 -6.79 -18.02 -5.98
N PHE A 162 -5.66 -18.64 -6.28
CA PHE A 162 -4.44 -18.48 -5.50
C PHE A 162 -3.28 -17.95 -6.32
N LYS A 163 -2.52 -17.09 -5.66
CA LYS A 163 -1.15 -16.77 -6.01
C LYS A 163 -0.24 -17.39 -4.97
N LEU A 164 0.77 -18.14 -5.40
CA LEU A 164 1.66 -18.85 -4.48
C LEU A 164 3.10 -18.33 -4.59
N ASP A 165 3.75 -18.20 -3.43
CA ASP A 165 5.19 -17.93 -3.34
C ASP A 165 5.96 -19.23 -3.59
N ALA A 166 6.51 -19.40 -4.80
CA ALA A 166 7.25 -20.60 -5.15
C ALA A 166 8.64 -20.60 -4.48
N THR A 167 9.03 -21.75 -3.93
CA THR A 167 10.37 -22.00 -3.39
C THR A 167 11.05 -23.13 -4.14
N PRO A 168 12.39 -23.25 -4.10
CA PRO A 168 13.10 -24.37 -4.74
C PRO A 168 12.76 -25.76 -4.17
N ASP A 169 12.12 -25.84 -3.00
CA ASP A 169 11.82 -27.09 -2.31
C ASP A 169 10.55 -27.80 -2.80
N TRP A 170 9.90 -27.27 -3.85
CA TRP A 170 8.73 -27.89 -4.43
C TRP A 170 9.14 -29.03 -5.36
N ASP A 171 8.60 -30.22 -5.14
CA ASP A 171 8.81 -31.39 -5.99
C ASP A 171 7.69 -31.55 -7.05
N ASP A 172 7.92 -32.46 -7.99
CA ASP A 172 6.96 -32.75 -9.06
C ASP A 172 5.62 -33.27 -8.52
N GLU A 173 5.61 -33.96 -7.38
CA GLU A 173 4.41 -34.48 -6.73
C GLU A 173 3.54 -33.34 -6.18
N LEU A 174 4.13 -32.41 -5.42
CA LEU A 174 3.46 -31.22 -4.94
C LEU A 174 2.91 -30.38 -6.10
N ILE A 175 3.68 -30.21 -7.17
CA ILE A 175 3.24 -29.48 -8.35
C ILE A 175 2.03 -30.16 -8.99
N ALA A 176 2.06 -31.49 -9.12
CA ALA A 176 0.91 -32.26 -9.64
C ALA A 176 -0.33 -32.06 -8.76
N GLU A 177 -0.20 -32.13 -7.43
CA GLU A 177 -1.32 -31.87 -6.52
C GLU A 177 -1.89 -30.46 -6.65
N LEU A 178 -1.03 -29.44 -6.82
CA LEU A 178 -1.46 -28.06 -7.02
C LEU A 178 -2.23 -27.90 -8.34
N VAL A 179 -1.77 -28.56 -9.41
CA VAL A 179 -2.48 -28.57 -10.71
C VAL A 179 -3.86 -29.22 -10.57
N GLU A 180 -3.96 -30.34 -9.85
CA GLU A 180 -5.23 -31.04 -9.62
C GLU A 180 -6.28 -30.18 -8.91
N THR A 181 -5.86 -29.25 -8.04
CA THR A 181 -6.79 -28.32 -7.39
C THR A 181 -7.48 -27.39 -8.40
N GLY A 182 -6.85 -27.15 -9.55
CA GLY A 182 -7.30 -26.22 -10.57
C GLY A 182 -7.38 -24.76 -10.08
N ALA A 183 -6.92 -24.44 -8.87
CA ALA A 183 -7.20 -23.19 -8.16
C ALA A 183 -6.06 -22.16 -8.20
N VAL A 184 -4.92 -22.50 -8.79
CA VAL A 184 -3.72 -21.64 -8.82
C VAL A 184 -3.70 -20.85 -10.13
N ASP A 185 -3.65 -19.51 -10.03
CA ASP A 185 -3.57 -18.60 -11.19
C ASP A 185 -2.16 -18.04 -11.41
N THR A 186 -1.35 -17.95 -10.37
CA THR A 186 -0.03 -17.29 -10.46
C THR A 186 0.97 -17.90 -9.49
N LEU A 187 2.21 -18.06 -9.97
CA LEU A 187 3.38 -18.37 -9.15
C LEU A 187 4.30 -17.15 -9.12
N ASP A 188 4.73 -16.76 -7.93
CA ASP A 188 5.70 -15.68 -7.70
C ASP A 188 7.00 -16.27 -7.18
N PHE A 189 8.03 -16.21 -8.02
CA PHE A 189 9.35 -16.76 -7.75
C PHE A 189 10.20 -15.90 -6.83
N LYS A 190 9.74 -14.70 -6.42
CA LYS A 190 10.48 -13.76 -5.58
C LYS A 190 11.89 -13.39 -6.10
N GLY A 191 12.19 -13.66 -7.36
CA GLY A 191 13.56 -13.56 -7.91
C GLY A 191 14.02 -12.16 -8.33
N ALA A 192 13.18 -11.14 -8.16
CA ALA A 192 13.49 -9.76 -8.57
C ALA A 192 13.80 -8.80 -7.40
N TYR A 193 13.72 -9.27 -6.15
CA TYR A 193 14.16 -8.48 -5.00
C TYR A 193 15.68 -8.63 -4.87
N LYS A 194 16.41 -7.84 -5.68
CA LYS A 194 17.85 -7.63 -5.48
C LYS A 194 18.08 -6.53 -4.45
#